data_AF-A0A818RK94-F1
#
_entry.id   AF-A0A818RK94-F1
#
_cell.length_a   1.000
_cell.length_b   1.000
_cell.length_c   1.000
_cell.angle_alpha   90.00
_cell.angle_beta   90.00
_cell.angle_gamma   90.00
#
_symmetry.space_group_name_H-M   'P 1'
#
loop_
_entity.id
_entity.type
_entity.pdbx_description
1 polymer ?
#
loop_
_entity_poly.entity_id
_entity_poly.type
_entity_poly.pdbx_seq_one_letter_code
_entity_poly.pdbx_strand_id
1 'polypeptide(L)'
;PDGCTNDAFGLEHFARVFNRRYGSTGPILYIGPLDQAIQDSLYSSIHTRRPLAIYLHNDQSVCANVFCSQVLSADSIVEYLANNYVLWAWDVTSDGNRTRLLETLRRCVGNQCAQRVGSTENDSFPLLLIVIRSRGSLELINVIEGKSTPSEVLLNLIQSYESYEQQRLRDVDEEIMRENRENLKKQQEDEYEQSLQADLAKERARQEEQDANERLKQQRLQQQEESKARLPEEPNETEKNITRLKIRLPNDEGVLMRRFRINDTLQVLFDYLTTQGRMFGEYKLLTTYPKRDLTSLNQSDTFEQLKLYPQEQLILESL
;
A
#
# COMPACT_ATOMS: atom_id res chain seq x y z
N PRO A 1 -0.22 43.60 -33.50
CA PRO A 1 -0.81 44.24 -34.70
C PRO A 1 -2.33 44.13 -34.65
N ASP A 2 -3.05 45.16 -35.08
CA ASP A 2 -4.51 45.11 -35.18
C ASP A 2 -4.96 43.93 -36.06
N GLY A 3 -5.93 43.15 -35.56
CA GLY A 3 -6.49 42.01 -36.29
C GLY A 3 -5.61 40.76 -36.35
N CYS A 4 -4.52 40.68 -35.59
CA CYS A 4 -3.69 39.48 -35.56
C CYS A 4 -4.37 38.36 -34.74
N THR A 5 -4.77 37.28 -35.41
CA THR A 5 -5.41 36.11 -34.78
C THR A 5 -4.41 35.22 -34.03
N ASN A 6 -3.12 35.28 -34.38
CA ASN A 6 -2.06 34.50 -33.74
C ASN A 6 -1.35 35.30 -32.62
N ASP A 7 -1.51 34.83 -31.38
CA ASP A 7 -0.99 35.50 -30.18
C ASP A 7 0.55 35.50 -30.13
N ALA A 8 1.19 34.42 -30.59
CA ALA A 8 2.65 34.31 -30.61
C ALA A 8 3.29 35.35 -31.54
N PHE A 9 2.73 35.53 -32.74
CA PHE A 9 3.18 36.56 -33.68
C PHE A 9 2.92 37.98 -33.15
N GLY A 10 1.80 38.19 -32.45
CA GLY A 10 1.50 39.45 -31.78
C GLY A 10 2.53 39.81 -30.71
N LEU A 11 2.92 38.84 -29.89
CA LEU A 11 3.94 38.96 -28.85
C LEU A 11 5.35 39.16 -29.41
N GLU A 12 5.75 38.41 -30.43
CA GLU A 12 7.06 38.61 -31.10
C GLU A 12 7.15 40.02 -31.70
N HIS A 13 6.07 40.48 -32.33
CA HIS A 13 5.99 41.84 -32.84
C HIS A 13 6.09 42.87 -31.71
N PHE A 14 5.36 42.67 -30.61
CA PHE A 14 5.41 43.53 -29.43
C PHE A 14 6.83 43.59 -28.85
N ALA A 15 7.46 42.45 -28.58
CA ALA A 15 8.82 42.35 -28.03
C ALA A 15 9.84 43.06 -28.93
N ARG A 16 9.74 42.88 -30.26
CA ARG A 16 10.61 43.55 -31.22
C ARG A 16 10.42 45.07 -31.22
N VAL A 17 9.18 45.55 -31.17
CA VAL A 17 8.87 46.99 -31.13
C VAL A 17 9.32 47.59 -29.80
N PHE A 18 9.08 46.90 -28.69
CA PHE A 18 9.52 47.29 -27.36
C PHE A 18 11.05 47.45 -27.31
N ASN A 19 11.78 46.43 -27.74
CA ASN A 19 13.26 46.46 -27.75
C ASN A 19 13.81 47.57 -28.66
N ARG A 20 13.14 47.85 -29.78
CA ARG A 20 13.52 48.96 -30.67
C ARG A 20 13.26 50.32 -30.05
N ARG A 21 12.21 50.48 -29.25
CA ARG A 21 11.75 51.76 -28.69
C ARG A 21 12.41 52.10 -27.35
N TYR A 22 12.70 51.10 -26.52
CA TYR A 22 13.20 51.28 -25.16
C TYR A 22 14.59 50.69 -24.92
N GLY A 23 15.17 49.98 -25.90
CA GLY A 23 16.51 49.40 -25.82
C GLY A 23 16.52 47.89 -25.57
N SER A 24 17.71 47.28 -25.58
CA SER A 24 17.90 45.82 -25.48
C SER A 24 17.87 45.28 -24.05
N THR A 25 17.71 46.13 -23.04
CA THR A 25 17.74 45.78 -21.60
C THR A 25 16.33 45.55 -21.02
N GLY A 26 15.40 45.03 -21.84
CA GLY A 26 14.04 44.71 -21.42
C GLY A 26 13.92 43.32 -20.77
N PRO A 27 12.81 43.05 -20.07
CA PRO A 27 12.58 41.76 -19.44
C PRO A 27 12.27 40.68 -20.48
N ILE A 28 12.62 39.44 -20.15
CA ILE A 28 12.39 38.28 -21.03
C ILE A 28 10.90 37.94 -21.03
N LEU A 29 10.28 38.03 -22.21
CA LEU A 29 8.87 37.74 -22.41
C LEU A 29 8.66 36.28 -22.82
N TYR A 30 7.64 35.65 -22.24
CA TYR A 30 7.13 34.37 -22.70
C TYR A 30 6.44 34.53 -24.05
N ILE A 31 6.91 33.78 -25.06
CA ILE A 31 6.36 33.83 -26.42
C ILE A 31 5.39 32.66 -26.61
N GLY A 32 4.10 32.98 -26.64
CA GLY A 32 3.03 32.00 -26.83
C GLY A 32 1.68 32.51 -26.33
N PRO A 33 0.59 31.75 -26.54
CA PRO A 33 -0.74 32.13 -26.04
C PRO A 33 -0.76 32.13 -24.50
N LEU A 34 -1.63 32.98 -23.93
CA LEU A 34 -1.75 33.12 -22.47
C LEU A 34 -2.04 31.79 -21.76
N ASP A 35 -2.85 30.92 -22.38
CA ASP A 35 -3.15 29.59 -21.83
C ASP A 35 -1.91 28.73 -21.66
N GLN A 36 -0.99 28.77 -22.62
CA GLN A 36 0.25 28.02 -22.54
C GLN A 36 1.17 28.63 -21.48
N ALA A 37 1.26 29.96 -21.42
CA ALA A 37 2.01 30.65 -20.37
C ALA A 37 1.51 30.24 -18.97
N ILE A 38 0.20 30.19 -18.76
CA ILE A 38 -0.44 29.71 -17.52
C ILE A 38 -0.06 28.26 -17.25
N GLN A 39 -0.14 27.38 -18.25
CA GLN A 39 0.17 25.96 -18.08
C GLN A 39 1.64 25.77 -17.66
N ASP A 40 2.57 26.38 -18.39
CA ASP A 40 4.01 26.21 -18.16
C ASP A 40 4.47 26.90 -16.86
N SER A 41 3.82 27.99 -16.46
CA SER A 41 4.19 28.73 -15.24
C SER A 41 3.52 28.15 -13.99
N LEU A 42 2.20 27.98 -14.00
CA LEU A 42 1.38 27.74 -12.80
C LEU A 42 0.98 26.27 -12.59
N TYR A 43 0.98 25.44 -13.65
CA TYR A 43 0.64 24.01 -13.60
C TYR A 43 1.87 23.09 -13.62
N SER A 44 3.07 23.66 -13.71
CA SER A 44 4.32 22.93 -13.50
C SER A 44 4.42 22.34 -12.08
N SER A 45 5.39 21.44 -11.88
CA SER A 45 5.67 20.85 -10.57
C SER A 45 5.75 21.92 -9.47
N ILE A 46 5.24 21.61 -8.29
CA ILE A 46 5.25 22.52 -7.13
C ILE A 46 6.65 23.04 -6.76
N HIS A 47 7.70 22.33 -7.18
CA HIS A 47 9.09 22.71 -6.97
C HIS A 47 9.64 23.70 -8.00
N THR A 48 9.05 23.76 -9.21
CA THR A 48 9.57 24.55 -10.34
C THR A 48 8.60 25.60 -10.86
N ARG A 49 7.32 25.55 -10.43
CA ARG A 49 6.30 26.49 -10.85
C ARG A 49 6.64 27.91 -10.34
N ARG A 50 6.34 28.92 -11.16
CA ARG A 50 6.61 30.34 -10.88
C ARG A 50 5.34 31.16 -11.10
N PRO A 51 5.11 32.23 -10.31
CA PRO A 51 3.97 33.12 -10.51
C PRO A 51 4.01 33.77 -11.90
N LEU A 52 2.83 34.03 -12.47
CA LEU A 52 2.68 34.66 -13.77
C LEU A 52 2.49 36.17 -13.59
N ALA A 53 3.33 36.95 -14.23
CA ALA A 53 3.19 38.40 -14.35
C ALA A 53 2.64 38.73 -15.75
N ILE A 54 1.49 39.38 -15.82
CA ILE A 54 0.87 39.80 -17.09
C ILE A 54 1.00 41.32 -17.23
N TYR A 55 1.81 41.75 -18.19
CA TYR A 55 1.99 43.15 -18.54
C TYR A 55 1.01 43.56 -19.65
N LEU A 56 0.14 44.52 -19.34
CA LEU A 56 -0.84 45.06 -20.28
C LEU A 56 -0.41 46.45 -20.73
N HIS A 57 -0.06 46.57 -22.00
CA HIS A 57 0.36 47.81 -22.64
C HIS A 57 -0.84 48.55 -23.24
N ASN A 58 -0.89 49.86 -23.04
CA ASN A 58 -1.80 50.75 -23.75
C ASN A 58 -1.05 52.02 -24.15
N ASP A 59 -0.80 52.21 -25.45
CA ASP A 59 -0.03 53.36 -25.96
C ASP A 59 -0.80 54.68 -25.82
N GLN A 60 -2.12 54.64 -25.57
CA GLN A 60 -2.93 55.83 -25.26
C GLN A 60 -2.69 56.37 -23.85
N SER A 61 -2.07 55.58 -22.96
CA SER A 61 -1.77 56.05 -21.61
C SER A 61 -0.54 56.98 -21.58
N VAL A 62 -0.67 58.08 -20.84
CA VAL A 62 0.44 59.00 -20.57
C VAL A 62 1.59 58.34 -19.80
N CYS A 63 1.29 57.31 -19.00
CA CYS A 63 2.28 56.61 -18.17
C CYS A 63 3.04 55.51 -18.94
N ALA A 64 2.56 55.07 -20.11
CA ALA A 64 3.14 53.93 -20.82
C ALA A 64 4.63 54.10 -21.14
N ASN A 65 5.03 55.26 -21.68
CA ASN A 65 6.42 55.50 -22.06
C ASN A 65 7.34 55.61 -20.84
N VAL A 66 6.89 56.28 -19.78
CA VAL A 66 7.67 56.43 -18.54
C VAL A 66 7.82 55.08 -17.85
N PHE A 67 6.74 54.30 -17.74
CA PHE A 67 6.79 52.98 -17.13
C PHE A 67 7.73 52.02 -17.90
N CYS A 68 7.65 51.98 -19.23
CA CYS A 68 8.57 51.14 -20.02
C CYS A 68 10.03 51.56 -19.82
N SER A 69 10.34 52.85 -19.87
CA SER A 69 11.72 53.36 -19.83
C SER A 69 12.33 53.45 -18.44
N GLN A 70 11.54 53.63 -17.39
CA GLN A 70 12.04 53.81 -16.01
C GLN A 70 11.77 52.60 -15.10
N VAL A 71 10.71 51.83 -15.35
CA VAL A 71 10.32 50.69 -14.51
C VAL A 71 10.77 49.39 -15.17
N LEU A 72 10.25 49.08 -16.36
CA LEU A 72 10.57 47.81 -17.05
C LEU A 72 11.97 47.77 -17.66
N SER A 73 12.67 48.91 -17.73
CA SER A 73 14.07 48.97 -18.16
C SER A 73 15.05 49.07 -16.98
N ALA A 74 14.57 49.08 -15.73
CA ALA A 74 15.43 49.10 -14.55
C ALA A 74 16.00 47.70 -14.30
N ASP A 75 17.34 47.59 -14.24
CA ASP A 75 18.05 46.31 -14.10
C ASP A 75 17.53 45.48 -12.91
N SER A 76 17.30 46.12 -11.76
CA SER A 76 16.80 45.45 -10.56
C SER A 76 15.41 44.81 -10.77
N ILE A 77 14.53 45.43 -11.54
CA ILE A 77 13.19 44.90 -11.82
C ILE A 77 13.26 43.82 -12.90
N VAL A 78 14.08 44.03 -13.93
CA VAL A 78 14.30 43.06 -15.01
C VAL A 78 14.87 41.75 -14.46
N GLU A 79 15.92 41.82 -13.66
CA GLU A 79 16.53 40.65 -13.01
C GLU A 79 15.54 39.96 -12.07
N TYR A 80 14.79 40.73 -11.27
CA TYR A 80 13.83 40.16 -10.34
C TYR A 80 12.68 39.43 -11.04
N LEU A 81 12.14 40.01 -12.13
CA LEU A 81 11.11 39.38 -12.95
C LEU A 81 11.65 38.12 -13.64
N ALA A 82 12.85 38.17 -14.22
CA ALA A 82 13.43 37.03 -14.92
C ALA A 82 13.67 35.81 -14.00
N ASN A 83 14.09 36.06 -12.77
CA ASN A 83 14.38 35.00 -11.80
C ASN A 83 13.10 34.43 -11.18
N ASN A 84 12.15 35.29 -10.78
CA ASN A 84 11.04 34.89 -9.93
C ASN A 84 9.71 34.69 -10.67
N TYR A 85 9.52 35.30 -11.84
CA TYR A 85 8.25 35.32 -12.57
C TYR A 85 8.37 34.73 -13.97
N VAL A 86 7.24 34.30 -14.51
CA VAL A 86 7.05 34.19 -15.96
C VAL A 86 6.34 35.46 -16.40
N LEU A 87 6.98 36.26 -17.25
CA LEU A 87 6.40 37.52 -17.75
C LEU A 87 5.74 37.29 -19.11
N TRP A 88 4.47 37.65 -19.22
CA TRP A 88 3.70 37.62 -20.46
C TRP A 88 3.17 39.02 -20.76
N ALA A 89 3.14 39.43 -22.02
CA ALA A 89 2.74 40.80 -22.40
C ALA A 89 1.59 40.82 -23.41
N TRP A 90 0.74 41.84 -23.34
CA TRP A 90 -0.30 42.04 -24.35
C TRP A 90 -0.59 43.52 -24.58
N ASP A 91 -0.82 43.87 -25.83
CA ASP A 91 -1.19 45.21 -26.25
C ASP A 91 -2.71 45.35 -26.32
N VAL A 92 -3.27 46.14 -25.41
CA VAL A 92 -4.70 46.44 -25.30
C VAL A 92 -5.07 47.82 -25.84
N THR A 93 -4.19 48.46 -26.62
CA THR A 93 -4.43 49.77 -27.23
C THR A 93 -5.65 49.77 -28.17
N SER A 94 -5.96 48.62 -28.76
CA SER A 94 -7.09 48.41 -29.67
C SER A 94 -8.23 47.67 -28.99
N ASP A 95 -9.47 48.12 -29.23
CA ASP A 95 -10.68 47.54 -28.63
C ASP A 95 -10.86 46.05 -28.95
N GLY A 96 -10.43 45.61 -30.13
CA GLY A 96 -10.44 44.19 -30.51
C GLY A 96 -9.51 43.35 -29.64
N ASN A 97 -8.28 43.83 -29.41
CA ASN A 97 -7.30 43.15 -28.57
C ASN A 97 -7.72 43.18 -27.09
N ARG A 98 -8.31 44.30 -26.64
CA ARG A 98 -8.86 44.45 -25.28
C ARG A 98 -9.99 43.44 -25.06
N THR A 99 -10.95 43.36 -25.96
CA THR A 99 -12.08 42.41 -25.87
C THR A 99 -11.59 40.96 -25.79
N ARG A 100 -10.66 40.57 -26.69
CA ARG A 100 -10.07 39.23 -26.72
C ARG A 100 -9.34 38.88 -25.42
N LEU A 101 -8.55 39.82 -24.88
CA LEU A 101 -7.88 39.61 -23.60
C LEU A 101 -8.90 39.41 -22.48
N LEU A 102 -9.94 40.24 -22.41
CA LEU A 102 -10.97 40.12 -21.38
C LEU A 102 -11.69 38.77 -21.43
N GLU A 103 -12.04 38.26 -22.62
CA GLU A 103 -12.61 36.92 -22.79
C GLU A 103 -11.64 35.82 -22.30
N THR A 104 -10.36 35.94 -22.64
CA THR A 104 -9.33 34.98 -22.21
C THR A 104 -9.16 35.00 -20.69
N LEU A 105 -9.09 36.18 -20.07
CA LEU A 105 -9.01 36.34 -18.61
C LEU A 105 -10.26 35.79 -17.91
N ARG A 106 -11.47 36.01 -18.46
CA ARG A 106 -12.71 35.43 -17.90
C ARG A 106 -12.66 33.91 -17.85
N ARG A 107 -12.16 33.29 -18.94
CA ARG A 107 -12.06 31.84 -19.05
C ARG A 107 -10.99 31.25 -18.15
N CYS A 108 -9.81 31.87 -18.09
CA CYS A 108 -8.65 31.25 -17.46
C CYS A 108 -8.48 31.65 -16.00
N VAL A 109 -8.59 32.95 -15.68
CA VAL A 109 -8.36 33.49 -14.33
C VAL A 109 -9.68 33.72 -13.59
N GLY A 110 -10.72 34.12 -14.30
CA GLY A 110 -12.07 34.29 -13.78
C GLY A 110 -12.68 35.66 -14.04
N ASN A 111 -13.99 35.75 -13.85
CA ASN A 111 -14.78 36.95 -14.16
C ASN A 111 -14.36 38.20 -13.37
N GLN A 112 -13.95 38.05 -12.11
CA GLN A 112 -13.54 39.18 -11.27
C GLN A 112 -12.27 39.86 -11.81
N CYS A 113 -11.29 39.07 -12.27
CA CYS A 113 -10.08 39.58 -12.89
C CYS A 113 -10.41 40.38 -14.16
N ALA A 114 -11.23 39.80 -15.05
CA ALA A 114 -11.62 40.48 -16.27
C ALA A 114 -12.47 41.73 -16.03
N GLN A 115 -13.37 41.73 -15.03
CA GLN A 115 -14.12 42.94 -14.65
C GLN A 115 -13.18 44.04 -14.16
N ARG A 116 -12.22 43.72 -13.28
CA ARG A 116 -11.24 44.67 -12.77
C ARG A 116 -10.41 45.31 -13.89
N VAL A 117 -9.89 44.51 -14.82
CA VAL A 117 -9.15 45.03 -15.98
C VAL A 117 -10.08 45.82 -16.92
N GLY A 118 -11.30 45.33 -17.15
CA GLY A 118 -12.28 45.95 -18.03
C GLY A 118 -12.74 47.33 -17.57
N SER A 119 -12.91 47.52 -16.26
CA SER A 119 -13.29 48.81 -15.64
C SER A 119 -12.12 49.75 -15.40
N THR A 120 -10.88 49.35 -15.75
CA THR A 120 -9.71 50.21 -15.54
C THR A 120 -9.66 51.31 -16.59
N GLU A 121 -9.51 52.56 -16.14
CA GLU A 121 -9.35 53.75 -16.97
C GLU A 121 -8.01 53.74 -17.72
N ASN A 122 -7.96 54.39 -18.89
CA ASN A 122 -6.76 54.40 -19.74
C ASN A 122 -5.54 54.99 -19.03
N ASP A 123 -5.72 56.00 -18.17
CA ASP A 123 -4.63 56.68 -17.46
C ASP A 123 -3.94 55.79 -16.42
N SER A 124 -4.60 54.72 -15.97
CA SER A 124 -4.01 53.74 -15.04
C SER A 124 -3.07 52.76 -15.74
N PHE A 125 -3.12 52.64 -17.06
CA PHE A 125 -2.22 51.76 -17.81
C PHE A 125 -0.78 52.31 -17.83
N PRO A 126 0.23 51.44 -18.02
CA PRO A 126 0.14 50.00 -18.17
C PRO A 126 -0.20 49.29 -16.85
N LEU A 127 -0.72 48.08 -16.94
CA LEU A 127 -1.02 47.25 -15.77
C LEU A 127 -0.04 46.08 -15.69
N LEU A 128 0.43 45.76 -14.49
CA LEU A 128 1.14 44.53 -14.21
C LEU A 128 0.31 43.68 -13.24
N LEU A 129 -0.31 42.64 -13.77
CA LEU A 129 -1.16 41.72 -13.03
C LEU A 129 -0.32 40.57 -12.50
N ILE A 130 -0.47 40.24 -11.22
CA ILE A 130 0.20 39.07 -10.63
C ILE A 130 -0.82 37.97 -10.39
N VAL A 131 -0.65 36.86 -11.10
CA VAL A 131 -1.54 35.69 -11.05
C VAL A 131 -0.78 34.50 -10.48
N ILE A 132 -1.41 33.83 -9.53
CA ILE A 132 -0.88 32.60 -8.93
C ILE A 132 -1.91 31.48 -9.03
N ARG A 133 -1.47 30.24 -8.77
CA ARG A 133 -2.35 29.11 -8.55
C ARG A 133 -2.45 28.83 -7.05
N SER A 134 -3.68 28.83 -6.54
CA SER A 134 -4.03 28.54 -5.15
C SER A 134 -5.11 27.47 -5.09
N ARG A 135 -4.86 26.39 -4.32
CA ARG A 135 -5.87 25.34 -4.07
C ARG A 135 -6.56 24.79 -5.34
N GLY A 136 -5.84 24.76 -6.46
CA GLY A 136 -6.35 24.28 -7.74
C GLY A 136 -7.02 25.32 -8.64
N SER A 137 -7.21 26.57 -8.19
CA SER A 137 -7.74 27.69 -8.99
C SER A 137 -6.68 28.76 -9.25
N LEU A 138 -6.87 29.55 -10.30
CA LEU A 138 -6.05 30.73 -10.56
C LEU A 138 -6.61 31.94 -9.83
N GLU A 139 -5.75 32.75 -9.23
CA GLU A 139 -6.11 33.92 -8.45
C GLU A 139 -5.26 35.12 -8.85
N LEU A 140 -5.93 36.26 -9.03
CA LEU A 140 -5.27 37.56 -9.20
C LEU A 140 -4.98 38.15 -7.81
N ILE A 141 -3.71 38.14 -7.40
CA ILE A 141 -3.31 38.59 -6.05
C ILE A 141 -2.90 40.04 -6.00
N ASN A 142 -2.43 40.61 -7.11
CA ASN A 142 -2.03 42.01 -7.16
C ASN A 142 -2.22 42.63 -8.55
N VAL A 143 -2.44 43.94 -8.58
CA VAL A 143 -2.52 44.77 -9.79
C VAL A 143 -1.70 46.03 -9.53
N ILE A 144 -0.58 46.16 -10.25
CA ILE A 144 0.28 47.33 -10.18
C ILE A 144 -0.06 48.23 -11.37
N GLU A 145 -0.34 49.51 -11.09
CA GLU A 145 -0.74 50.49 -12.09
C GLU A 145 0.46 51.29 -12.62
N GLY A 146 0.30 51.88 -13.80
CA GLY A 146 1.37 52.57 -14.52
C GLY A 146 1.92 53.81 -13.83
N LYS A 147 1.16 54.38 -12.88
CA LYS A 147 1.56 55.55 -12.10
C LYS A 147 2.52 55.24 -10.94
N SER A 148 2.76 53.96 -10.65
CA SER A 148 3.64 53.54 -9.56
C SER A 148 5.11 53.83 -9.87
N THR A 149 5.86 54.17 -8.83
CA THR A 149 7.32 54.40 -8.94
C THR A 149 8.09 53.08 -9.06
N PRO A 150 9.32 53.06 -9.61
CA PRO A 150 10.12 51.83 -9.70
C PRO A 150 10.27 51.11 -8.35
N SER A 151 10.48 51.86 -7.27
CA SER A 151 10.59 51.33 -5.90
C SER A 151 9.29 50.68 -5.42
N GLU A 152 8.14 51.30 -5.72
CA GLU A 152 6.82 50.72 -5.40
C GLU A 152 6.55 49.45 -6.20
N VAL A 153 6.90 49.44 -7.49
CA VAL A 153 6.75 48.24 -8.32
C VAL A 153 7.59 47.09 -7.79
N LEU A 154 8.86 47.34 -7.48
CA LEU A 154 9.75 46.32 -6.91
C LEU A 154 9.22 45.81 -5.55
N LEU A 155 8.77 46.70 -4.67
CA LEU A 155 8.19 46.32 -3.38
C LEU A 155 6.95 45.44 -3.57
N ASN A 156 6.04 45.82 -4.48
CA ASN A 156 4.84 45.03 -4.78
C ASN A 156 5.18 43.66 -5.37
N LEU A 157 6.20 43.56 -6.22
CA LEU A 157 6.69 42.29 -6.74
C LEU A 157 7.27 41.41 -5.62
N ILE A 158 8.08 41.98 -4.73
CA ILE A 158 8.63 41.24 -3.58
C ILE A 158 7.50 40.71 -2.69
N GLN A 159 6.56 41.56 -2.27
CA GLN A 159 5.44 41.16 -1.42
C GLN A 159 4.54 40.11 -2.07
N SER A 160 4.30 40.23 -3.38
CA SER A 160 3.49 39.26 -4.12
C SER A 160 4.21 37.91 -4.23
N TYR A 161 5.53 37.91 -4.41
CA TYR A 161 6.35 36.70 -4.45
C TYR A 161 6.43 36.02 -3.07
N GLU A 162 6.63 36.78 -1.99
CA GLU A 162 6.63 36.23 -0.63
C GLU A 162 5.29 35.58 -0.28
N SER A 163 4.18 36.22 -0.64
CA SER A 163 2.83 35.67 -0.46
C SER A 163 2.65 34.36 -1.25
N TYR A 164 3.16 34.32 -2.48
CA TYR A 164 3.19 33.12 -3.31
C TYR A 164 4.03 32.00 -2.68
N GLU A 165 5.24 32.30 -2.20
CA GLU A 165 6.13 31.29 -1.59
C GLU A 165 5.52 30.70 -0.31
N GLN A 166 4.92 31.53 0.55
CA GLN A 166 4.19 31.04 1.74
C GLN A 166 3.04 30.10 1.37
N GLN A 167 2.38 30.34 0.24
CA GLN A 167 1.33 29.44 -0.24
C GLN A 167 1.90 28.16 -0.85
N ARG A 168 3.00 28.27 -1.62
CA ARG A 168 3.71 27.12 -2.18
C ARG A 168 4.23 26.18 -1.11
N LEU A 169 4.79 26.71 -0.02
CA LEU A 169 5.22 25.92 1.13
C LEU A 169 4.06 25.16 1.78
N ARG A 170 2.92 25.83 1.96
CA ARG A 170 1.70 25.17 2.48
C ARG A 170 1.21 24.05 1.57
N ASP A 171 1.18 24.27 0.26
CA ASP A 171 0.79 23.26 -0.71
C ASP A 171 1.75 22.03 -0.65
N VAL A 172 3.06 22.24 -0.46
CA VAL A 172 4.05 21.16 -0.31
C VAL A 172 3.82 20.38 0.99
N ASP A 173 3.60 21.08 2.11
CA ASP A 173 3.33 20.43 3.39
C ASP A 173 2.05 19.59 3.34
N GLU A 174 1.00 20.09 2.68
CA GLU A 174 -0.25 19.35 2.47
C GLU A 174 -0.05 18.09 1.62
N GLU A 175 0.79 18.14 0.58
CA GLU A 175 1.14 17.00 -0.27
C GLU A 175 1.90 15.93 0.53
N ILE A 176 2.93 16.33 1.28
CA ILE A 176 3.69 15.43 2.16
C ILE A 176 2.79 14.79 3.22
N MET A 177 1.89 15.56 3.84
CA MET A 177 0.93 15.03 4.82
C MET A 177 -0.05 14.04 4.19
N ARG A 178 -0.43 14.24 2.92
CA ARG A 178 -1.27 13.30 2.20
C ARG A 178 -0.53 12.00 1.90
N GLU A 179 0.69 12.08 1.37
CA GLU A 179 1.52 10.91 1.09
C GLU A 179 1.79 10.10 2.35
N ASN A 180 2.12 10.77 3.47
CA ASN A 180 2.33 10.10 4.76
C ASN A 180 1.07 9.38 5.26
N ARG A 181 -0.12 9.96 5.08
CA ARG A 181 -1.39 9.31 5.45
C ARG A 181 -1.70 8.10 4.57
N GLU A 182 -1.43 8.18 3.27
CA GLU A 182 -1.64 7.07 2.35
C GLU A 182 -0.65 5.92 2.65
N ASN A 183 0.62 6.24 2.92
CA ASN A 183 1.63 5.26 3.33
C ASN A 183 1.29 4.57 4.66
N LEU A 184 0.83 5.32 5.65
CA LEU A 184 0.43 4.74 6.95
C LEU A 184 -0.74 3.77 6.80
N LYS A 185 -1.75 4.11 5.98
CA LYS A 185 -2.87 3.21 5.70
C LYS A 185 -2.40 1.92 5.05
N LYS A 186 -1.52 2.03 4.06
CA LYS A 186 -0.96 0.87 3.37
C LYS A 186 -0.19 -0.05 4.34
N GLN A 187 0.62 0.53 5.23
CA GLN A 187 1.32 -0.24 6.26
C GLN A 187 0.35 -0.98 7.20
N GLN A 188 -0.73 -0.33 7.61
CA GLN A 188 -1.76 -0.95 8.45
C GLN A 188 -2.50 -2.08 7.73
N GLU A 189 -2.78 -1.90 6.44
CA GLU A 189 -3.40 -2.94 5.59
C GLU A 189 -2.47 -4.16 5.44
N ASP A 190 -1.18 -3.94 5.19
CA ASP A 190 -0.18 -5.01 5.07
C ASP A 190 -0.02 -5.80 6.39
N GLU A 191 0.05 -5.10 7.53
CA GLU A 191 0.13 -5.73 8.86
C GLU A 191 -1.14 -6.52 9.20
N TYR A 192 -2.31 -5.99 8.85
CA TYR A 192 -3.58 -6.67 9.05
C TYR A 192 -3.67 -7.94 8.21
N GLU A 193 -3.27 -7.89 6.93
CA GLU A 193 -3.26 -9.06 6.06
C GLU A 193 -2.30 -10.14 6.57
N GLN A 194 -1.11 -9.76 7.04
CA GLN A 194 -0.16 -10.70 7.65
C GLN A 194 -0.73 -11.37 8.90
N SER A 195 -1.38 -10.61 9.78
CA SER A 195 -2.03 -11.16 10.97
C SER A 195 -3.15 -12.13 10.61
N LEU A 196 -3.98 -11.77 9.62
CA LEU A 196 -5.07 -12.63 9.15
C LEU A 196 -4.54 -13.94 8.56
N GLN A 197 -3.49 -13.88 7.75
CA GLN A 197 -2.86 -15.08 7.20
C GLN A 197 -2.25 -15.97 8.29
N ALA A 198 -1.62 -15.38 9.31
CA ALA A 198 -1.08 -16.12 10.44
C ALA A 198 -2.18 -16.82 11.26
N ASP A 199 -3.30 -16.15 11.53
CA ASP A 199 -4.44 -16.72 12.23
C ASP A 199 -5.09 -17.86 11.44
N LEU A 200 -5.28 -17.68 10.11
CA LEU A 200 -5.80 -18.73 9.23
C LEU A 200 -4.86 -19.93 9.11
N ALA A 201 -3.54 -19.72 9.11
CA ALA A 201 -2.56 -20.79 9.09
C ALA A 201 -2.55 -21.57 10.40
N LYS A 202 -2.65 -20.87 11.54
CA LYS A 202 -2.72 -21.47 12.88
C LYS A 202 -3.99 -22.29 13.05
N GLU A 203 -5.13 -21.80 12.56
CA GLU A 203 -6.39 -22.53 12.65
C GLU A 203 -6.39 -23.76 11.74
N ARG A 204 -5.85 -23.67 10.52
CA ARG A 204 -5.65 -24.84 9.65
C ARG A 204 -4.75 -25.89 10.29
N ALA A 205 -3.61 -25.48 10.87
CA ALA A 205 -2.72 -26.40 11.56
C ALA A 205 -3.41 -27.12 12.74
N ARG A 206 -4.25 -26.41 13.50
CA ARG A 206 -5.05 -27.02 14.58
C ARG A 206 -6.08 -28.03 14.06
N GLN A 207 -6.79 -27.69 12.97
CA GLN A 207 -7.76 -28.60 12.36
C GLN A 207 -7.08 -29.85 11.81
N GLU A 208 -5.94 -29.70 11.12
CA GLU A 208 -5.17 -30.84 10.61
C GLU A 208 -4.65 -31.74 11.74
N GLU A 209 -4.20 -31.16 12.86
CA GLU A 209 -3.78 -31.92 14.04
C GLU A 209 -4.96 -32.66 14.70
N GLN A 210 -6.12 -32.02 14.81
CA GLN A 210 -7.34 -32.65 15.33
C GLN A 210 -7.81 -33.79 14.42
N ASP A 211 -7.90 -33.57 13.11
CA ASP A 211 -8.28 -34.58 12.13
C ASP A 211 -7.30 -35.77 12.14
N ALA A 212 -5.99 -35.52 12.26
CA ALA A 212 -4.99 -36.57 12.36
C ALA A 212 -5.17 -37.41 13.64
N ASN A 213 -5.42 -36.76 14.78
CA ASN A 213 -5.69 -37.45 16.04
C ASN A 213 -6.99 -38.25 16.00
N GLU A 214 -8.05 -37.71 15.40
CA GLU A 214 -9.33 -38.42 15.23
C GLU A 214 -9.18 -39.63 14.33
N ARG A 215 -8.47 -39.51 13.19
CA ARG A 215 -8.18 -40.64 12.30
C ARG A 215 -7.37 -41.72 13.01
N LEU A 216 -6.35 -41.35 13.78
CA LEU A 216 -5.55 -42.29 14.55
C LEU A 216 -6.41 -43.02 15.60
N LYS A 217 -7.30 -42.29 16.30
CA LYS A 217 -8.22 -42.87 17.28
C LYS A 217 -9.22 -43.82 16.61
N GLN A 218 -9.78 -43.45 15.46
CA GLN A 218 -10.69 -44.31 14.69
C GLN A 218 -10.00 -45.57 14.20
N GLN A 219 -8.77 -45.47 13.68
CA GLN A 219 -7.98 -46.64 13.27
C GLN A 219 -7.72 -47.58 14.45
N ARG A 220 -7.37 -47.03 15.63
CA ARG A 220 -7.18 -47.83 16.86
C ARG A 220 -8.46 -48.56 17.26
N LEU A 221 -9.61 -47.88 17.26
CA LEU A 221 -10.91 -48.47 17.56
C LEU A 221 -11.30 -49.57 16.56
N GLN A 222 -11.09 -49.35 15.26
CA GLN A 222 -11.37 -50.36 14.24
C GLN A 222 -10.51 -51.61 14.43
N GLN A 223 -9.21 -51.45 14.69
CA GLN A 223 -8.32 -52.58 14.94
C GLN A 223 -8.70 -53.35 16.22
N GLN A 224 -9.19 -52.67 17.24
CA GLN A 224 -9.72 -53.32 18.45
C GLN A 224 -10.97 -54.14 18.16
N GLU A 225 -11.94 -53.59 17.42
CA GLU A 225 -13.17 -54.29 17.05
C GLU A 225 -12.90 -55.49 16.13
N GLU A 226 -12.03 -55.34 15.12
CA GLU A 226 -11.61 -56.45 14.26
C GLU A 226 -10.93 -57.57 15.04
N SER A 227 -10.04 -57.21 15.97
CA SER A 227 -9.35 -58.20 16.81
C SER A 227 -10.32 -58.89 17.78
N LYS A 228 -11.32 -58.18 18.27
CA LYS A 228 -12.39 -58.73 19.11
C LYS A 228 -13.28 -59.70 18.33
N ALA A 229 -13.59 -59.41 17.07
CA ALA A 229 -14.37 -60.29 16.20
C ALA A 229 -13.61 -61.58 15.80
N ARG A 230 -12.27 -61.51 15.67
CA ARG A 230 -11.41 -62.68 15.40
C ARG A 230 -11.14 -63.54 16.64
N LEU A 231 -11.42 -63.02 17.83
CA LEU A 231 -11.12 -63.65 19.09
C LEU A 231 -12.05 -64.85 19.35
N PRO A 232 -11.53 -66.09 19.50
CA PRO A 232 -12.34 -67.23 19.88
C PRO A 232 -12.97 -67.04 21.26
N GLU A 233 -14.14 -67.65 21.50
CA GLU A 233 -14.75 -67.67 22.84
C GLU A 233 -13.83 -68.32 23.87
N GLU A 234 -13.83 -67.80 25.09
CA GLU A 234 -12.99 -68.33 26.17
C GLU A 234 -13.45 -69.74 26.57
N PRO A 235 -12.56 -70.75 26.56
CA PRO A 235 -12.94 -72.13 26.85
C PRO A 235 -13.35 -72.32 28.32
N ASN A 236 -14.33 -73.19 28.53
CA ASN A 236 -14.84 -73.49 29.87
C ASN A 236 -13.80 -74.21 30.74
N GLU A 237 -13.96 -74.10 32.07
CA GLU A 237 -13.04 -74.69 33.05
C GLU A 237 -12.98 -76.23 33.01
N THR A 238 -13.99 -76.86 32.42
CA THR A 238 -14.14 -78.31 32.28
C THR A 238 -13.71 -78.84 30.90
N GLU A 239 -13.31 -77.97 29.96
CA GLU A 239 -12.78 -78.38 28.66
C GLU A 239 -11.38 -78.99 28.81
N LYS A 240 -11.13 -80.09 28.09
CA LYS A 240 -9.80 -80.72 28.02
C LYS A 240 -8.90 -79.88 27.09
N ASN A 241 -7.59 -79.89 27.33
CA ASN A 241 -6.59 -79.22 26.49
C ASN A 241 -6.65 -77.67 26.50
N ILE A 242 -6.80 -77.09 27.70
CA ILE A 242 -6.75 -75.64 27.92
C ILE A 242 -5.41 -75.20 28.52
N THR A 243 -5.02 -73.95 28.26
CA THR A 243 -3.92 -73.27 28.92
C THR A 243 -4.41 -71.97 29.58
N ARG A 244 -3.85 -71.64 30.75
CA ARG A 244 -4.13 -70.41 31.49
C ARG A 244 -2.94 -69.47 31.39
N LEU A 245 -3.11 -68.35 30.69
CA LEU A 245 -2.07 -67.34 30.56
C LEU A 245 -2.36 -66.17 31.49
N LYS A 246 -1.39 -65.86 32.37
CA LYS A 246 -1.42 -64.69 33.25
C LYS A 246 -0.45 -63.65 32.71
N ILE A 247 -0.96 -62.53 32.24
CA ILE A 247 -0.15 -61.46 31.64
C ILE A 247 -0.04 -60.33 32.66
N ARG A 248 1.15 -60.16 33.23
CA ARG A 248 1.46 -59.03 34.11
C ARG A 248 1.68 -57.78 33.27
N LEU A 249 0.89 -56.74 33.53
CA LEU A 249 1.00 -55.46 32.87
C LEU A 249 2.12 -54.60 33.50
N PRO A 250 2.71 -53.67 32.73
CA PRO A 250 3.70 -52.72 33.27
C PRO A 250 3.04 -51.73 34.25
N ASN A 251 3.87 -51.05 35.06
CA ASN A 251 3.46 -49.96 35.96
C ASN A 251 2.38 -50.31 37.02
N ASP A 252 2.36 -51.55 37.51
CA ASP A 252 1.42 -52.02 38.54
C ASP A 252 -0.07 -51.92 38.13
N GLU A 253 -0.34 -51.83 36.81
CA GLU A 253 -1.70 -51.82 36.22
C GLU A 253 -2.46 -53.15 36.40
N GLY A 254 -1.84 -54.14 37.05
CA GLY A 254 -2.44 -55.42 37.41
C GLY A 254 -2.04 -56.58 36.50
N VAL A 255 -2.88 -57.62 36.50
CA VAL A 255 -2.64 -58.87 35.76
C VAL A 255 -3.89 -59.23 34.96
N LEU A 256 -3.74 -59.37 33.65
CA LEU A 256 -4.78 -59.93 32.79
C LEU A 256 -4.71 -61.45 32.85
N MET A 257 -5.86 -62.10 32.94
CA MET A 257 -5.93 -63.56 32.96
C MET A 257 -7.01 -64.02 31.99
N ARG A 258 -6.62 -64.94 31.10
CA ARG A 258 -7.56 -65.55 30.15
C ARG A 258 -7.15 -66.98 29.84
N ARG A 259 -8.16 -67.84 29.64
CA ARG A 259 -7.96 -69.22 29.15
C ARG A 259 -7.91 -69.25 27.62
N PHE A 260 -7.05 -70.09 27.08
CA PHE A 260 -6.92 -70.37 25.65
C PHE A 260 -6.89 -71.88 25.42
N ARG A 261 -7.20 -72.36 24.22
CA ARG A 261 -7.00 -73.77 23.86
C ARG A 261 -5.53 -73.98 23.48
N ILE A 262 -4.94 -75.14 23.78
CA ILE A 262 -3.51 -75.38 23.46
C ILE A 262 -3.21 -75.32 21.95
N ASN A 263 -4.22 -75.53 21.11
CA ASN A 263 -4.11 -75.46 19.64
C ASN A 263 -4.31 -74.04 19.08
N ASP A 264 -4.70 -73.07 19.91
CA ASP A 264 -4.81 -71.69 19.45
C ASP A 264 -3.41 -71.13 19.16
N THR A 265 -3.33 -70.25 18.17
CA THR A 265 -2.07 -69.64 17.71
C THR A 265 -1.70 -68.43 18.56
N LEU A 266 -0.41 -68.08 18.57
CA LEU A 266 0.09 -66.89 19.25
C LEU A 266 -0.60 -65.59 18.78
N GLN A 267 -1.06 -65.54 17.53
CA GLN A 267 -1.90 -64.45 17.02
C GLN A 267 -3.13 -64.17 17.88
N VAL A 268 -3.78 -65.21 18.43
CA VAL A 268 -4.97 -65.06 19.28
C VAL A 268 -4.64 -64.36 20.60
N LEU A 269 -3.41 -64.53 21.10
CA LEU A 269 -2.91 -63.80 22.27
C LEU A 269 -2.69 -62.32 21.95
N PHE A 270 -2.11 -62.01 20.78
CA PHE A 270 -1.91 -60.62 20.35
C PHE A 270 -3.22 -59.92 20.01
N ASP A 271 -4.19 -60.63 19.42
CA ASP A 271 -5.54 -60.13 19.20
C ASP A 271 -6.22 -59.83 20.56
N TYR A 272 -6.08 -60.72 21.56
CA TYR A 272 -6.56 -60.45 22.92
C TYR A 272 -5.92 -59.20 23.53
N LEU A 273 -4.60 -59.05 23.46
CA LEU A 273 -3.92 -57.85 23.94
C LEU A 273 -4.37 -56.58 23.20
N THR A 274 -4.63 -56.69 21.89
CA THR A 274 -5.19 -55.60 21.09
C THR A 274 -6.57 -55.20 21.60
N THR A 275 -7.46 -56.14 21.94
CA THR A 275 -8.77 -55.81 22.55
C THR A 275 -8.67 -55.13 23.92
N GLN A 276 -7.57 -55.35 24.65
CA GLN A 276 -7.28 -54.69 25.93
C GLN A 276 -6.61 -53.33 25.73
N GLY A 277 -6.51 -52.84 24.49
CA GLY A 277 -5.96 -51.53 24.15
C GLY A 277 -4.45 -51.50 23.95
N ARG A 278 -3.80 -52.66 23.81
CA ARG A 278 -2.34 -52.78 23.60
C ARG A 278 -2.08 -53.18 22.15
N MET A 279 -1.62 -52.23 21.33
CA MET A 279 -1.38 -52.49 19.92
C MET A 279 -0.08 -53.29 19.72
N PHE A 280 -0.09 -54.24 18.79
CA PHE A 280 1.13 -54.97 18.44
C PHE A 280 2.22 -53.99 17.96
N GLY A 281 3.42 -54.06 18.56
CA GLY A 281 4.53 -53.12 18.29
C GLY A 281 4.69 -51.99 19.31
N GLU A 282 3.74 -51.79 20.24
CA GLU A 282 3.88 -50.86 21.39
C GLU A 282 4.43 -51.56 22.66
N TYR A 283 4.64 -52.88 22.61
CA TYR A 283 5.08 -53.69 23.75
C TYR A 283 5.96 -54.89 23.33
N LYS A 284 6.70 -55.43 24.30
CA LYS A 284 7.35 -56.75 24.26
C LYS A 284 6.68 -57.69 25.25
N LEU A 285 6.47 -58.94 24.86
CA LEU A 285 5.80 -59.96 25.67
C LEU A 285 6.76 -61.08 26.01
N LEU A 286 7.18 -61.17 27.27
CA LEU A 286 8.24 -62.06 27.74
C LEU A 286 7.68 -63.20 28.61
N THR A 287 8.22 -64.41 28.47
CA THR A 287 7.97 -65.52 29.42
C THR A 287 8.83 -65.40 30.67
N THR A 288 8.39 -65.99 31.79
CA THR A 288 9.12 -65.89 33.07
C THR A 288 10.35 -66.81 33.15
N TYR A 289 10.23 -68.09 32.79
CA TYR A 289 11.36 -69.02 32.76
C TYR A 289 11.09 -70.24 31.85
N PRO A 290 11.93 -70.53 30.83
CA PRO A 290 13.06 -69.72 30.36
C PRO A 290 12.55 -68.39 29.75
N LYS A 291 13.30 -67.30 29.92
CA LYS A 291 12.93 -65.99 29.35
C LYS A 291 13.01 -66.04 27.82
N ARG A 292 11.88 -65.81 27.15
CA ARG A 292 11.73 -65.79 25.70
C ARG A 292 10.82 -64.62 25.32
N ASP A 293 11.17 -63.93 24.25
CA ASP A 293 10.36 -62.85 23.69
C ASP A 293 9.36 -63.42 22.68
N LEU A 294 8.10 -63.49 23.09
CA LEU A 294 7.01 -63.99 22.26
C LEU A 294 6.69 -63.04 21.09
N THR A 295 6.96 -61.74 21.20
CA THR A 295 6.70 -60.78 20.10
C THR A 295 7.64 -60.95 18.92
N SER A 296 8.77 -61.62 19.13
CA SER A 296 9.76 -61.95 18.08
C SER A 296 9.52 -63.30 17.40
N LEU A 297 8.54 -64.09 17.85
CA LEU A 297 8.22 -65.42 17.34
C LEU A 297 7.16 -65.38 16.24
N ASN A 298 7.00 -66.50 15.53
CA ASN A 298 5.98 -66.60 14.48
C ASN A 298 4.58 -66.59 15.11
N GLN A 299 3.72 -65.68 14.62
CA GLN A 299 2.35 -65.52 15.10
C GLN A 299 1.46 -66.76 14.86
N SER A 300 1.84 -67.63 13.92
CA SER A 300 1.12 -68.86 13.57
C SER A 300 1.46 -70.07 14.45
N ASP A 301 2.46 -69.96 15.33
CA ASP A 301 2.82 -71.08 16.22
C ASP A 301 1.76 -71.26 17.31
N THR A 302 1.44 -72.52 17.64
CA THR A 302 0.42 -72.82 18.68
C THR A 302 0.99 -72.76 20.09
N PHE A 303 0.13 -72.55 21.09
CA PHE A 303 0.55 -72.59 22.49
C PHE A 303 1.19 -73.93 22.89
N GLU A 304 0.75 -75.05 22.30
CA GLU A 304 1.36 -76.36 22.47
C GLU A 304 2.80 -76.41 21.91
N GLN A 305 3.02 -75.91 20.69
CA GLN A 305 4.34 -75.86 20.05
C GLN A 305 5.32 -74.97 20.83
N LEU A 306 4.81 -73.86 21.38
CA LEU A 306 5.57 -72.92 22.20
C LEU A 306 5.75 -73.41 23.66
N LYS A 307 5.15 -74.55 24.03
CA LYS A 307 5.13 -75.13 25.38
C LYS A 307 4.54 -74.19 26.44
N LEU A 308 3.55 -73.38 26.06
CA LEU A 308 2.85 -72.44 26.92
C LEU A 308 1.61 -73.08 27.57
N TYR A 309 1.79 -74.19 28.28
CA TYR A 309 0.72 -74.95 28.96
C TYR A 309 1.29 -75.75 30.14
N PRO A 310 0.47 -76.11 31.16
CA PRO A 310 -0.96 -75.82 31.34
C PRO A 310 -1.26 -74.45 31.96
N GLN A 311 -0.28 -73.81 32.58
CA GLN A 311 -0.40 -72.45 33.12
C GLN A 311 0.94 -71.73 33.00
N GLU A 312 0.94 -70.54 32.39
CA GLU A 312 2.14 -69.73 32.20
C GLU A 312 1.93 -68.28 32.63
N GLN A 313 3.03 -67.65 33.07
CA GLN A 313 3.04 -66.24 33.42
C GLN A 313 3.91 -65.47 32.42
N LEU A 314 3.28 -64.50 31.78
CA LEU A 314 3.86 -63.59 30.80
C LEU A 314 4.01 -62.20 31.42
N ILE A 315 5.04 -61.48 30.99
CA ILE A 315 5.35 -60.13 31.43
C ILE A 315 5.27 -59.24 30.19
N LEU A 316 4.43 -58.21 30.25
CA LEU A 316 4.31 -57.21 29.19
C LEU A 316 5.18 -56.00 29.56
N GLU A 317 6.13 -55.66 28.72
CA GLU A 317 6.99 -54.47 28.84
C GLU A 317 6.59 -53.47 27.75
N SER A 318 6.32 -52.21 28.12
CA SER A 318 6.09 -51.14 27.15
C SER A 318 7.41 -50.79 26.45
N LEU A 319 7.34 -50.54 25.14
CA LEU A 319 8.49 -50.13 24.33
C LEU A 319 8.86 -48.65 24.48
#